data_AF-A0A7G8F6G8-F1
#
_entry.id   AF-A0A7G8F6G8-F1
#
_cell.length_a   1.000
_cell.length_b   1.000
_cell.length_c   1.000
_cell.angle_alpha   90.00
_cell.angle_beta   90.00
_cell.angle_gamma   90.00
#
_symmetry.space_group_name_H-M   'P 1'
#
loop_
_entity.id
_entity.type
_entity.pdbx_description
1 polymer ?
#
loop_
_entity_poly.entity_id
_entity_poly.type
_entity_poly.pdbx_seq_one_letter_code
_entity_poly.pdbx_strand_id
1 'polypeptide(L)' 'MVRLFALGVLLSLVAPTDALAQKKIPKAQGHDQCPLGYVNTLGSTCVSPINYQMRPTNGEACDSGWMNVGAGYCRKK' A
#
# COMPACT_ATOMS: atom_id res chain seq x y z
N MET A 1 38.60 -6.35 2.86
CA MET A 1 37.51 -7.19 2.31
C MET A 1 36.30 -7.35 3.24
N VAL A 2 36.33 -6.90 4.51
CA VAL A 2 35.17 -6.96 5.43
C VAL A 2 34.16 -5.80 5.24
N ARG A 3 34.61 -4.66 4.70
CA ARG A 3 33.77 -3.44 4.56
C ARG A 3 32.74 -3.48 3.43
N LEU A 4 32.94 -4.32 2.41
CA LEU A 4 32.02 -4.44 1.27
C LEU A 4 30.79 -5.30 1.59
N PHE A 5 30.91 -6.24 2.52
CA PHE A 5 29.79 -7.08 2.96
C PHE A 5 28.77 -6.34 3.82
N ALA A 6 29.17 -5.25 4.49
CA ALA A 6 28.26 -4.46 5.33
C ALA A 6 27.27 -3.60 4.52
N LEU A 7 27.62 -3.18 3.30
CA LEU A 7 26.72 -2.40 2.45
C LEU A 7 25.63 -3.26 1.78
N GLY A 8 25.88 -4.56 1.56
CA GLY A 8 24.93 -5.45 0.90
C GLY A 8 23.71 -5.80 1.76
N VAL A 9 23.85 -5.81 3.08
CA VAL A 9 22.78 -6.23 4.01
C VAL A 9 21.72 -5.14 4.21
N LEU A 10 22.07 -3.86 4.05
CA LEU A 10 21.15 -2.74 4.27
C LEU A 10 20.13 -2.54 3.12
N LEU A 11 20.42 -3.00 1.90
CA LEU A 11 19.52 -2.84 0.75
C LEU A 11 18.37 -3.87 0.71
N SER A 12 18.47 -4.98 1.44
CA SER A 12 17.47 -6.07 1.39
C SER A 12 16.16 -5.75 2.12
N LEU A 13 16.09 -4.67 2.89
CA LEU A 13 14.97 -4.33 3.76
C LEU A 13 13.84 -3.55 3.05
N VAL A 14 14.03 -3.17 1.78
CA VAL A 14 13.04 -2.42 0.99
C VAL A 14 12.32 -3.33 -0.01
N ALA A 15 12.08 -4.58 0.37
CA ALA A 15 11.14 -5.41 -0.39
C ALA A 15 9.73 -4.82 -0.21
N PRO A 16 8.98 -4.53 -1.29
CA PRO A 16 7.57 -4.18 -1.17
C PRO A 16 6.88 -5.36 -0.49
N THR A 17 6.49 -5.18 0.76
CA THR A 17 5.71 -6.19 1.47
C THR A 17 4.36 -6.26 0.79
N ASP A 18 4.01 -7.43 0.26
CA ASP A 18 2.64 -7.70 -0.13
C ASP A 18 1.78 -7.38 1.07
N ALA A 19 0.94 -6.36 0.92
CA ALA A 19 0.27 -5.78 2.05
C ALA A 19 -0.71 -6.84 2.59
N LEU A 20 -0.47 -7.41 3.76
CA LEU A 20 -1.38 -8.40 4.36
C LEU A 20 -2.74 -7.75 4.61
N ALA A 21 -3.83 -8.44 4.27
CA ALA A 21 -5.18 -7.87 4.26
C ALA A 21 -5.43 -6.86 5.40
N GLN A 22 -5.59 -5.59 5.05
CA GLN A 22 -5.64 -4.48 5.99
C GLN A 22 -7.08 -4.14 6.34
N LYS A 23 -7.31 -3.83 7.62
CA LYS A 23 -8.53 -3.15 8.07
C LYS A 23 -8.40 -1.64 8.03
N LYS A 24 -7.18 -1.13 8.19
CA LYS A 24 -6.84 0.30 8.26
C LYS A 24 -5.64 0.57 7.36
N ILE A 25 -5.75 1.58 6.52
CA ILE A 25 -4.68 2.05 5.63
C ILE A 25 -4.53 3.57 5.79
N PRO A 26 -3.35 4.15 5.52
CA PRO A 26 -3.24 5.60 5.36
C PRO A 26 -4.00 6.06 4.10
N LYS A 27 -4.27 7.36 4.00
CA LYS A 27 -4.63 7.98 2.73
C LYS A 27 -3.41 8.00 1.83
N ALA A 28 -3.61 7.77 0.53
CA ALA A 28 -2.52 7.91 -0.43
C ALA A 28 -2.09 9.38 -0.52
N GLN A 29 -0.81 9.61 -0.75
CA GLN A 29 -0.28 10.96 -0.90
C GLN A 29 -0.98 11.66 -2.09
N GLY A 30 -1.43 12.89 -1.87
CA GLY A 30 -2.16 13.66 -2.89
C GLY A 30 -3.64 13.26 -3.06
N HIS A 31 -4.17 12.38 -2.19
CA HIS A 31 -5.57 11.98 -2.21
C HIS A 31 -6.27 12.29 -0.88
N ASP A 32 -7.38 13.03 -0.95
CA ASP A 32 -8.22 13.34 0.23
C ASP A 32 -9.29 12.28 0.51
N GLN A 33 -9.57 11.44 -0.48
CA GLN A 33 -10.60 10.40 -0.44
C GLN A 33 -10.02 9.04 -0.01
N CYS A 34 -10.90 8.14 0.45
CA CYS A 34 -10.55 6.75 0.73
C CYS A 34 -10.90 5.85 -0.46
N PRO A 35 -10.16 4.76 -0.68
CA PRO A 35 -10.47 3.82 -1.76
C PRO A 35 -11.77 3.06 -1.48
N LEU A 36 -12.34 2.47 -2.53
CA LEU A 36 -13.56 1.69 -2.42
C LEU A 36 -13.46 0.60 -1.34
N GLY A 37 -14.50 0.52 -0.51
CA GLY A 37 -14.57 -0.39 0.64
C GLY A 37 -14.00 0.18 1.94
N TYR A 38 -13.42 1.39 1.92
CA TYR A 38 -12.95 2.07 3.12
C TYR A 38 -13.70 3.38 3.35
N VAL A 39 -13.90 3.71 4.62
CA VAL A 39 -14.49 4.98 5.09
C VAL A 39 -13.42 5.88 5.71
N ASN A 40 -13.56 7.18 5.50
CA ASN A 40 -12.70 8.19 6.09
C ASN A 40 -13.07 8.40 7.56
N THR A 41 -12.11 8.23 8.48
CA THR A 41 -12.30 8.47 9.92
C THR A 41 -11.89 9.89 10.32
N LEU A 42 -12.20 10.89 9.47
CA LEU A 42 -11.89 12.31 9.65
C LEU A 42 -10.40 12.64 9.85
N GLY A 43 -9.51 11.80 9.33
CA GLY A 43 -8.05 11.95 9.51
C GLY A 43 -7.24 11.56 8.28
N SER A 44 -5.99 11.16 8.50
CA SER A 44 -5.07 10.68 7.47
C SER A 44 -5.22 9.18 7.17
N THR A 45 -6.28 8.54 7.68
CA THR A 45 -6.47 7.09 7.57
C THR A 45 -7.87 6.73 7.12
N CYS A 46 -7.95 5.58 6.47
CA CYS A 46 -9.15 4.96 5.94
C CYS A 46 -9.37 3.62 6.65
N VAL A 47 -10.61 3.28 6.98
CA VAL A 47 -10.96 2.04 7.69
C VAL A 47 -12.04 1.25 6.96
N SER A 48 -11.92 -0.07 6.90
CA SER A 48 -12.89 -0.97 6.27
C SER A 48 -13.52 -1.89 7.32
N PRO A 49 -14.79 -2.33 7.15
CA PRO A 49 -15.38 -3.37 7.99
C PRO A 49 -14.74 -4.75 7.78
N ILE A 50 -14.12 -4.99 6.62
CA ILE A 50 -13.46 -6.25 6.26
C ILE A 50 -12.00 -6.02 5.84
N ASN A 51 -11.19 -7.08 5.88
CA ASN A 51 -9.78 -6.98 5.53
C ASN A 51 -9.58 -7.10 4.03
N TYR A 52 -8.94 -6.09 3.42
CA TYR A 52 -8.57 -6.12 2.01
C TYR A 52 -7.07 -6.00 1.85
N GLN A 53 -6.47 -6.78 0.95
CA GLN A 53 -5.07 -6.60 0.58
C GLN A 53 -4.97 -5.43 -0.42
N MET A 54 -4.42 -4.30 0.05
CA MET A 54 -4.31 -3.05 -0.71
C MET A 54 -2.84 -2.65 -0.88
N ARG A 55 -2.48 -2.09 -2.03
CA ARG A 55 -1.17 -1.47 -2.23
C ARG A 55 -1.32 -0.11 -2.89
N PRO A 56 -0.45 0.86 -2.60
CA PRO A 56 -0.46 2.13 -3.31
C PRO A 56 -0.14 1.91 -4.79
N THR A 57 -0.74 2.73 -5.63
CA THR A 57 -0.48 2.82 -7.07
C THR A 57 0.83 3.54 -7.36
N ASN A 58 1.22 4.49 -6.50
CA ASN A 58 2.33 5.42 -6.73
C ASN A 58 2.24 6.15 -8.09
N GLY A 59 1.01 6.37 -8.60
CA GLY A 59 0.78 6.98 -9.92
C GLY A 59 0.81 6.00 -11.10
N GLU A 60 1.10 4.72 -10.85
CA GLU A 60 1.15 3.68 -11.88
C GLU A 60 -0.17 2.90 -11.98
N ALA A 61 -0.35 2.20 -13.10
CA ALA A 61 -1.46 1.28 -13.27
C ALA A 61 -1.32 0.07 -12.34
N CYS A 62 -2.45 -0.54 -11.95
CA CYS A 62 -2.42 -1.75 -11.14
C CYS A 62 -1.87 -2.95 -11.92
N ASP A 63 -0.97 -3.71 -11.30
CA ASP A 63 -0.44 -4.96 -11.84
C ASP A 63 -1.55 -6.00 -12.12
N SER A 64 -1.22 -6.99 -12.96
CA SER A 64 -2.10 -8.14 -13.16
C SER A 64 -2.42 -8.85 -11.83
N GLY A 65 -3.68 -9.27 -11.67
CA GLY A 65 -4.19 -9.83 -10.41
C GLY A 65 -4.55 -8.77 -9.35
N TRP A 66 -4.43 -7.48 -9.66
CA TRP A 66 -4.92 -6.38 -8.85
C TRP A 66 -5.99 -5.58 -9.60
N MET A 67 -6.83 -4.87 -8.86
CA MET A 67 -7.88 -4.01 -9.39
C MET A 67 -7.72 -2.58 -8.85
N ASN A 68 -7.89 -1.59 -9.72
CA ASN A 68 -7.94 -0.19 -9.31
C ASN A 68 -9.23 0.06 -8.51
N VAL A 69 -9.09 0.58 -7.30
CA VAL A 69 -10.20 0.88 -6.39
C VAL A 69 -10.29 2.37 -6.05
N GLY A 70 -9.60 3.20 -6.82
CA GLY A 70 -9.57 4.65 -6.65
C GLY A 70 -8.66 5.11 -5.51
N ALA A 71 -8.59 6.44 -5.34
CA ALA A 71 -7.84 7.12 -4.28
C ALA A 71 -6.37 6.66 -4.13
N GLY A 72 -5.71 6.35 -5.25
CA GLY A 72 -4.30 5.97 -5.26
C GLY A 72 -4.01 4.55 -4.81
N TYR A 73 -5.00 3.64 -4.72
CA TYR A 73 -4.80 2.25 -4.32
C TYR A 73 -5.26 1.21 -5.35
N CYS A 74 -4.56 0.07 -5.32
CA CYS A 74 -4.95 -1.18 -5.94
C CYS A 74 -5.37 -2.18 -4.85
N ARG A 75 -6.38 -3.00 -5.13
CA ARG A 75 -6.82 -4.12 -4.28
C ARG A 75 -6.53 -5.46 -4.95
N LYS A 76 -6.13 -6.48 -4.21
CA LYS A 76 -6.00 -7.85 -4.75
C LYS A 76 -7.37 -8.33 -5.24
N LYS A 77 -7.42 -8.91 -6.44
CA LYS A 77 -8.64 -9.54 -6.98
C LYS A 77 -9.06 -10.74 -6.14
#